data_AF-A0A966YA92-F1
#
_entry.id   AF-A0A966YA92-F1
#
_cell.length_a   1.000
_cell.length_b   1.000
_cell.length_c   1.000
_cell.angle_alpha   90.00
_cell.angle_beta   90.00
_cell.angle_gamma   90.00
#
_symmetry.space_group_name_H-M   'P 1'
#
loop_
_entity.id
_entity.type
_entity.pdbx_description
1 polymer ?
#
loop_
_entity_poly.entity_id
_entity_poly.type
_entity_poly.pdbx_seq_one_letter_code
_entity_poly.pdbx_strand_id
1 'polypeptide(L)'
;MKKIEDKEDLSGKKVLLRLDLNVPLVRDKITDTTRIDKILPTLNFLIKEKAKIIILSHVGRPKGKIVEELSLKPICEELQKMIGCGRLVSDQKLAKNTIKPVHRLIFSSKNDIREILKGVL
;
A
#
# COMPACT_ATOMS: atom_id res chain seq x y z
N MET A 1 -23.55 -7.05 2.06
CA MET A 1 -22.10 -6.86 1.81
C MET A 1 -21.43 -6.64 3.15
N LYS A 2 -20.36 -7.36 3.50
CA LYS A 2 -19.66 -7.16 4.79
C LYS A 2 -18.70 -5.98 4.66
N LYS A 3 -18.64 -5.08 5.65
CA LYS A 3 -17.70 -3.96 5.66
C LYS A 3 -16.48 -4.30 6.52
N ILE A 4 -15.40 -3.55 6.34
CA ILE A 4 -14.17 -3.75 7.12
C ILE A 4 -14.32 -3.15 8.51
N GLU A 5 -15.14 -2.11 8.63
CA GLU A 5 -15.48 -1.42 9.87
C GLU A 5 -16.30 -2.31 10.83
N ASP A 6 -16.91 -3.39 10.31
CA ASP A 6 -17.65 -4.38 11.11
C ASP A 6 -16.71 -5.46 11.71
N LYS A 7 -15.39 -5.34 11.53
CA LYS A 7 -14.42 -6.34 12.00
C LYS A 7 -13.79 -5.93 13.32
N GLU A 8 -13.85 -6.86 14.28
CA GLU A 8 -13.18 -6.76 15.57
C GLU A 8 -11.84 -7.52 15.55
N ASP A 9 -11.02 -7.30 16.57
CA ASP A 9 -9.73 -7.98 16.78
C ASP A 9 -8.75 -7.82 15.60
N LEU A 10 -8.64 -6.65 14.97
CA LEU A 10 -7.70 -6.47 13.84
C LEU A 10 -6.25 -6.25 14.28
N SER A 11 -6.01 -6.05 15.58
CA SER A 11 -4.69 -5.77 16.16
C SER A 11 -3.69 -6.87 15.82
N GLY A 12 -2.57 -6.48 15.22
CA GLY A 12 -1.49 -7.39 14.83
C GLY A 12 -1.79 -8.29 13.62
N LYS A 13 -3.05 -8.36 13.14
CA LYS A 13 -3.41 -9.15 11.95
C LYS A 13 -2.92 -8.47 10.68
N LYS A 14 -2.56 -9.27 9.67
CA LYS A 14 -2.16 -8.79 8.35
C LYS A 14 -3.39 -8.62 7.47
N VAL A 15 -3.62 -7.41 6.98
CA VAL A 15 -4.75 -7.06 6.11
C VAL A 15 -4.23 -6.74 4.72
N LEU A 16 -4.60 -7.58 3.74
CA LEU A 16 -4.28 -7.37 2.33
C LEU A 16 -5.38 -6.52 1.67
N LEU A 17 -5.04 -5.30 1.27
CA LEU A 17 -5.93 -4.37 0.59
C LEU A 17 -5.59 -4.29 -0.89
N ARG A 18 -6.57 -4.58 -1.74
CA ARG A 18 -6.49 -4.24 -3.16
C ARG A 18 -7.14 -2.88 -3.38
N LEU A 19 -6.36 -1.88 -3.72
CA LEU A 19 -6.82 -0.50 -3.89
C LEU A 19 -6.67 -0.05 -5.34
N ASP A 20 -7.53 0.85 -5.78
CA ASP A 20 -7.42 1.52 -7.07
C ASP A 20 -6.66 2.84 -6.92
N LEU A 21 -5.33 2.76 -7.09
CA LEU A 21 -4.41 3.89 -7.02
C LEU A 21 -3.92 4.31 -8.42
N ASN A 22 -4.73 4.05 -9.45
CA ASN A 22 -4.45 4.50 -10.80
C ASN A 22 -4.73 6.00 -10.93
N VAL A 23 -3.83 6.81 -10.38
CA VAL A 23 -3.87 8.29 -10.40
C VAL A 23 -3.03 8.84 -11.56
N PRO A 24 -3.42 9.99 -12.13
CA PRO A 24 -2.61 10.66 -13.13
C PRO A 24 -1.29 11.16 -12.51
N LEU A 25 -0.19 10.88 -13.22
CA LEU A 25 1.16 11.31 -12.86
C LEU A 25 1.73 12.21 -13.97
N VAL A 26 2.31 13.35 -13.59
CA VAL A 26 3.09 14.23 -14.47
C VAL A 26 4.45 14.47 -13.85
N ARG A 27 5.52 13.98 -14.49
CA ARG A 27 6.90 14.07 -13.97
C ARG A 27 6.99 13.58 -12.52
N ASP A 28 6.47 12.37 -12.26
CA ASP A 28 6.36 11.73 -10.94
C ASP A 28 5.54 12.47 -9.88
N LYS A 29 4.82 13.53 -10.25
CA LYS A 29 3.90 14.23 -9.36
C LYS A 29 2.46 13.82 -9.63
N ILE A 30 1.74 13.50 -8.56
CA ILE A 30 0.31 13.22 -8.61
C ILE A 30 -0.42 14.53 -8.87
N THR A 31 -1.23 14.57 -9.92
CA THR A 31 -1.99 15.78 -10.29
C THR A 31 -3.43 15.77 -9.79
N ASP A 32 -3.94 14.61 -9.37
CA ASP A 32 -5.27 14.44 -8.79
C ASP A 32 -5.22 13.40 -7.66
N THR A 33 -5.55 13.83 -6.44
CA THR A 33 -5.53 13.01 -5.24
C THR A 33 -6.87 12.36 -4.92
N THR A 34 -7.94 12.62 -5.68
CA THR A 34 -9.32 12.18 -5.35
C THR A 34 -9.43 10.68 -5.04
N ARG A 35 -8.65 9.83 -5.74
CA ARG A 35 -8.62 8.38 -5.49
C ARG A 35 -7.90 8.02 -4.19
N ILE A 36 -6.86 8.76 -3.85
CA ILE A 36 -6.11 8.61 -2.61
C ILE A 36 -6.98 9.08 -1.45
N ASP A 37 -7.62 10.24 -1.56
CA ASP A 37 -8.48 10.81 -0.51
C ASP A 37 -9.60 9.84 -0.11
N LYS A 38 -10.18 9.14 -1.10
CA LYS A 38 -11.25 8.15 -0.89
C LYS A 38 -10.83 6.92 -0.06
N ILE A 39 -9.55 6.56 -0.06
CA ILE A 39 -9.08 5.36 0.67
C ILE A 39 -8.56 5.69 2.09
N LEU A 40 -8.28 6.97 2.38
CA LEU A 40 -7.74 7.39 3.68
C LEU A 40 -8.62 6.95 4.86
N PRO A 41 -9.96 7.02 4.83
CA PRO A 41 -10.79 6.57 5.94
C PRO A 41 -10.54 5.10 6.30
N THR A 42 -10.43 4.23 5.29
CA THR A 42 -10.15 2.80 5.48
C THR A 42 -8.76 2.56 6.03
N LEU A 43 -7.75 3.27 5.54
CA LEU A 43 -6.39 3.15 6.06
C LEU A 43 -6.30 3.63 7.51
N ASN A 44 -6.91 4.78 7.82
CA ASN A 44 -6.93 5.34 9.17
C ASN A 44 -7.66 4.41 10.17
N PHE A 45 -8.77 3.80 9.75
CA PHE A 45 -9.45 2.78 10.56
C PHE A 45 -8.50 1.61 10.88
N LEU A 46 -7.87 1.01 9.87
CA LEU A 46 -6.97 -0.13 10.08
C LEU A 46 -5.72 0.21 10.91
N ILE A 47 -5.19 1.43 10.76
CA ILE A 47 -4.09 1.94 11.58
C ILE A 47 -4.53 2.10 13.03
N LYS A 48 -5.71 2.70 13.27
CA LYS A 48 -6.29 2.84 14.61
C LYS A 48 -6.48 1.48 15.29
N GLU A 49 -6.92 0.48 14.54
CA GLU A 49 -7.07 -0.90 14.99
C GLU A 49 -5.74 -1.67 15.09
N LYS A 50 -4.59 -1.03 14.87
CA LYS A 50 -3.24 -1.63 14.95
C LYS A 50 -3.04 -2.83 14.01
N ALA A 51 -3.72 -2.82 12.87
CA ALA A 51 -3.54 -3.84 11.83
C ALA A 51 -2.25 -3.61 11.05
N LYS A 52 -1.66 -4.70 10.54
CA LYS A 52 -0.52 -4.66 9.61
C LYS A 52 -1.08 -4.59 8.19
N ILE A 53 -1.01 -3.43 7.56
CA ILE A 53 -1.64 -3.19 6.24
C ILE A 53 -0.66 -3.56 5.12
N ILE A 54 -1.15 -4.30 4.12
CA ILE A 54 -0.44 -4.65 2.89
C ILE A 54 -1.28 -4.16 1.71
N ILE A 55 -0.79 -3.20 0.93
CA ILE A 55 -1.54 -2.69 -0.24
C ILE A 55 -1.04 -3.36 -1.53
N LEU A 56 -1.99 -3.69 -2.41
CA LEU A 56 -1.80 -4.08 -3.80
C LEU A 56 -2.49 -3.07 -4.70
N SER A 57 -1.75 -2.52 -5.66
CA SER A 57 -2.33 -1.67 -6.69
C SER A 57 -1.52 -1.72 -7.99
N HIS A 58 -1.91 -0.91 -8.96
CA HIS A 58 -1.22 -0.75 -10.23
C HIS A 58 -1.40 0.68 -10.72
N VAL A 59 -0.44 1.17 -11.51
CA VAL A 59 -0.52 2.42 -12.26
C VAL A 59 -0.51 2.07 -13.74
N GLY A 60 -1.43 2.64 -14.51
CA GLY A 60 -1.53 2.41 -15.95
C GLY A 60 -1.64 0.93 -16.33
N ARG A 61 -1.02 0.54 -17.45
CA ARG A 61 -1.09 -0.83 -17.99
C ARG A 61 0.31 -1.30 -18.40
N PRO A 62 1.07 -1.95 -17.49
CA PRO A 62 2.45 -2.35 -17.77
C PRO A 62 2.59 -3.53 -18.75
N LYS A 63 1.48 -4.17 -19.17
CA LYS A 63 1.46 -5.30 -20.12
C LYS A 63 2.47 -6.43 -19.79
N GLY A 64 2.70 -6.68 -18.51
CA GLY A 64 3.63 -7.73 -18.03
C GLY A 64 5.11 -7.34 -18.04
N LYS A 65 5.45 -6.09 -18.33
CA LYS A 65 6.82 -5.56 -18.25
C LYS A 65 7.00 -4.69 -17.01
N ILE A 66 8.23 -4.57 -16.54
CA ILE A 66 8.60 -3.54 -15.55
C ILE A 66 8.79 -2.23 -16.33
N VAL A 67 8.02 -1.21 -15.96
CA VAL A 67 8.04 0.13 -16.56
C VAL A 67 8.21 1.11 -15.42
N GLU A 68 9.35 1.81 -15.37
CA GLU A 68 9.71 2.67 -14.24
C GLU A 68 8.72 3.83 -14.08
N GLU A 69 8.21 4.36 -15.18
CA GLU A 69 7.21 5.43 -15.22
C GLU A 69 5.84 4.99 -14.68
N LEU A 70 5.60 3.68 -14.59
CA LEU A 70 4.40 3.09 -13.98
C LEU A 70 4.67 2.56 -12.57
N SER A 71 5.74 3.05 -11.94
CA SER A 71 6.07 2.76 -10.54
C SER A 71 5.00 3.31 -9.59
N LEU A 72 4.73 2.59 -8.50
CA LEU A 72 3.88 3.09 -7.42
C LEU A 72 4.63 4.02 -6.46
N LYS A 73 5.95 4.15 -6.58
CA LYS A 73 6.80 4.98 -5.70
C LYS A 73 6.27 6.40 -5.43
N PRO A 74 5.82 7.20 -6.41
CA PRO A 74 5.31 8.54 -6.11
C PRO A 74 4.02 8.52 -5.27
N ILE A 75 3.13 7.56 -5.52
CA ILE A 75 1.89 7.38 -4.76
C ILE A 75 2.17 6.93 -3.34
N CYS A 76 3.11 5.99 -3.22
CA CYS A 76 3.64 5.52 -1.96
C CYS A 76 4.14 6.68 -1.08
N GLU A 77 4.98 7.55 -1.63
CA GLU A 77 5.51 8.72 -0.91
C GLU A 77 4.41 9.69 -0.50
N GLU A 78 3.42 9.91 -1.36
CA GLU A 78 2.30 10.79 -1.05
C GLU A 78 1.40 10.23 0.06
N LEU A 79 1.07 8.94 0.01
CA LEU A 79 0.35 8.25 1.08
C LEU A 79 1.07 8.36 2.42
N GLN A 80 2.40 8.23 2.42
CA GLN A 80 3.19 8.37 3.64
C GLN A 80 3.10 9.79 4.22
N LYS A 81 3.10 10.84 3.38
CA LYS A 81 2.92 12.23 3.84
C LYS A 81 1.53 12.46 4.42
N MET A 82 0.49 11.96 3.74
CA MET A 82 -0.91 12.19 4.14
C MET A 82 -1.28 11.47 5.43
N ILE A 83 -0.74 10.27 5.64
CA ILE A 83 -1.03 9.45 6.84
C ILE A 83 -0.13 9.84 8.02
N GLY A 84 1.07 10.38 7.76
CA GLY A 84 2.01 10.84 8.79
C GLY A 84 2.62 9.74 9.66
N CYS A 85 2.21 8.47 9.50
CA CYS A 85 2.66 7.33 10.28
C CYS A 85 2.81 6.06 9.42
N GLY A 86 4.03 5.51 9.36
CA GLY A 86 4.35 4.29 8.61
C GLY A 86 5.69 4.39 7.89
N ARG A 87 6.24 3.23 7.49
CA ARG A 87 7.46 3.14 6.68
C ARG A 87 7.15 2.36 5.41
N LEU A 88 7.43 2.97 4.26
CA LEU A 88 7.29 2.28 2.99
C LEU A 88 8.29 1.14 2.81
N VAL A 89 7.83 0.00 2.32
CA VAL A 89 8.70 -1.09 1.85
C VAL A 89 8.17 -1.55 0.50
N SER A 90 8.62 -0.89 -0.57
CA SER A 90 8.34 -1.32 -1.95
C SER A 90 9.14 -2.57 -2.25
N ASP A 91 8.49 -3.73 -2.22
CA ASP A 91 9.08 -5.00 -2.63
C ASP A 91 8.54 -5.39 -4.01
N GLN A 92 9.38 -5.29 -5.05
CA GLN A 92 9.04 -5.64 -6.43
C GLN A 92 9.08 -7.17 -6.69
N LYS A 93 9.55 -7.98 -5.72
CA LYS A 93 9.85 -9.42 -5.92
C LYS A 93 8.84 -10.33 -5.20
N LEU A 94 7.55 -9.98 -5.16
CA LEU A 94 6.61 -10.75 -4.35
C LEU A 94 6.37 -12.21 -4.78
N ALA A 95 6.71 -12.60 -6.01
CA ALA A 95 6.91 -14.01 -6.33
C ALA A 95 7.74 -14.18 -7.61
N LYS A 96 8.57 -15.22 -7.65
CA LYS A 96 9.31 -15.67 -8.84
C LYS A 96 8.41 -16.02 -10.05
N ASN A 97 7.08 -16.09 -9.85
CA ASN A 97 6.07 -16.44 -10.85
C ASN A 97 4.97 -15.37 -11.05
N THR A 98 5.14 -14.13 -10.55
CA THR A 98 4.13 -13.09 -10.75
C THR A 98 4.37 -12.33 -12.05
N ILE A 99 3.45 -12.47 -13.01
CA ILE A 99 3.47 -11.81 -14.34
C ILE A 99 3.22 -10.29 -14.24
N LYS A 100 3.08 -9.71 -13.04
CA LYS A 100 2.72 -8.30 -12.83
C LYS A 100 3.55 -7.68 -11.70
N PRO A 101 4.04 -6.43 -11.87
CA PRO A 101 4.72 -5.73 -10.79
C PRO A 101 3.74 -5.51 -9.64
N VAL A 102 4.01 -6.13 -8.51
CA VAL A 102 3.28 -5.92 -7.26
C VAL A 102 4.15 -5.03 -6.40
N HIS A 103 3.67 -3.85 -6.03
CA HIS A 103 4.34 -3.06 -5.00
C HIS A 103 3.67 -3.37 -3.68
N ARG A 104 4.45 -3.87 -2.73
CA ARG A 104 4.03 -3.98 -1.34
C ARG A 104 4.15 -2.61 -0.67
N LEU A 105 3.19 -2.28 0.17
CA LEU A 105 3.25 -1.15 1.09
C LEU A 105 2.93 -1.71 2.47
N ILE A 106 3.85 -1.57 3.42
CA ILE A 106 3.66 -2.09 4.78
C ILE A 106 3.50 -0.90 5.72
N PHE A 107 2.30 -0.67 6.24
CA PHE A 107 2.12 0.29 7.33
C PHE A 107 2.25 -0.45 8.65
N SER A 108 3.16 0.02 9.50
CA SER A 108 3.39 -0.56 10.82
C SER A 108 3.79 0.52 11.81
N SER A 109 3.38 0.36 13.06
CA SER A 109 3.84 1.21 14.16
C SER A 109 5.36 1.14 14.27
N LYS A 110 6.03 2.19 14.78
CA LYS A 110 7.51 2.26 14.87
C LYS A 110 8.15 1.04 15.55
N ASN A 111 7.42 0.32 16.42
CA ASN A 111 7.94 -0.81 17.21
C ASN A 111 7.81 -2.20 16.54
N ASP A 112 6.97 -2.35 15.51
CA ASP A 112 6.68 -3.65 14.87
C ASP A 112 7.69 -4.07 13.78
N ILE A 113 8.56 -3.16 13.37
CA ILE A 113 9.45 -3.33 12.20
C ILE A 113 10.44 -4.49 12.38
N ARG A 114 10.93 -4.73 13.60
CA ARG A 114 11.86 -5.83 13.91
C ARG A 114 11.24 -7.21 13.75
N GLU A 115 9.93 -7.34 13.95
CA GLU A 115 9.19 -8.60 13.83
C GLU A 115 8.86 -8.94 12.37
N ILE A 116 8.57 -7.92 11.55
CA ILE A 116 8.25 -8.12 10.12
C ILE A 116 9.49 -8.56 9.33
N LEU A 117 10.68 -8.06 9.68
CA LEU A 117 11.94 -8.42 9.02
C LEU A 117 12.39 -9.86 9.31
N LYS A 118 11.98 -10.46 10.44
CA LYS A 118 12.27 -11.87 10.75
C LYS A 118 11.53 -12.87 9.86
N GLY A 119 10.46 -12.45 9.18
CA GLY A 119 9.66 -13.32 8.29
C GLY A 119 9.91 -13.11 6.80
N VAL A 120 10.92 -12.31 6.44
CA VAL A 120 11.26 -11.96 5.05
C VAL A 120 12.74 -12.24 4.72
N LEU A 121 13.58 -12.54 5.72
CA LEU A 121 14.93 -13.09 5.55
C LEU A 121 14.90 -14.61 5.55
#